data_AF-A0A349PRQ7-F1
#
_entry.id   AF-A0A349PRQ7-F1
#
_cell.length_a   1.000
_cell.length_b   1.000
_cell.length_c   1.000
_cell.angle_alpha   90.00
_cell.angle_beta   90.00
_cell.angle_gamma   90.00
#
_symmetry.space_group_name_H-M   'P 1'
#
loop_
_entity.id
_entity.type
_entity.pdbx_description
1 polymer ?
#
loop_
_entity_poly.entity_id
_entity_poly.type
_entity_poly.pdbx_seq_one_letter_code
_entity_poly.pdbx_strand_id
1 'polypeptide(L)'
;AFSKTKLIYNNTAVLQTLTKDNTDQLKKGKRAYNNFLKAINSFVKEAGKESDLRKQKEWKEQVLDQLKQMELDFIDFSHTIDQVLYFNKEAHWLVSRFPKSEYADIAGLCKVVTQEEIATNDYSLTAGRYVGVAPQIDEDFDYEERMAEIKIELQSLNEEAITLAEQIQMNLTELGL
;
A
#
# COMPACT_ATOMS: atom_id res chain seq x y z
N ALA A 1 3.79 -1.72 -41.03
CA ALA A 1 3.40 -0.51 -40.28
C ALA A 1 2.35 -0.88 -39.23
N PHE A 2 2.78 -1.30 -38.04
CA PHE A 2 1.89 -1.62 -36.92
C PHE A 2 1.49 -0.37 -36.11
N SER A 3 1.50 0.82 -36.72
CA SER A 3 1.25 2.12 -36.07
C SER A 3 -0.22 2.35 -35.69
N LYS A 4 -1.01 1.29 -35.50
CA LYS A 4 -2.44 1.35 -35.20
C LYS A 4 -2.88 0.48 -34.02
N THR A 5 -1.97 -0.17 -33.31
CA THR A 5 -2.34 -0.88 -32.07
C THR A 5 -2.41 0.13 -30.93
N LYS A 6 -3.57 0.78 -30.75
CA LYS A 6 -3.80 1.66 -29.60
C LYS A 6 -4.06 0.81 -28.36
N LEU A 7 -3.43 1.16 -27.25
CA LEU A 7 -3.83 0.68 -25.92
C LEU A 7 -5.15 1.38 -25.56
N ILE A 8 -6.28 0.86 -26.03
CA ILE A 8 -7.60 1.43 -25.73
C ILE A 8 -8.10 0.78 -24.44
N TYR A 9 -7.84 1.42 -23.29
CA TYR A 9 -8.45 1.02 -22.01
C TYR A 9 -9.91 1.51 -21.92
N ASN A 10 -10.22 2.68 -22.50
CA ASN A 10 -11.57 3.20 -22.71
C ASN A 10 -11.50 4.34 -23.76
N ASN A 11 -12.39 4.34 -24.77
CA ASN A 11 -12.46 5.37 -25.82
C ASN A 11 -12.86 6.79 -25.33
N THR A 12 -13.08 6.99 -24.02
CA THR A 12 -13.65 8.25 -23.50
C THR A 12 -12.79 9.03 -22.49
N ALA A 13 -11.69 8.50 -21.96
CA ALA A 13 -10.85 9.25 -21.01
C ALA A 13 -9.36 8.85 -21.05
N VAL A 14 -8.49 9.86 -20.91
CA VAL A 14 -7.04 9.67 -20.68
C VAL A 14 -6.84 9.19 -19.25
N LEU A 15 -5.96 8.21 -19.03
CA LEU A 15 -5.60 7.76 -17.68
C LEU A 15 -4.96 8.92 -16.91
N GLN A 16 -5.50 9.24 -15.74
CA GLN A 16 -5.00 10.30 -14.86
C GLN A 16 -4.53 9.70 -13.55
N THR A 17 -3.54 10.36 -12.94
CA THR A 17 -3.01 9.99 -11.62
C THR A 17 -3.34 11.08 -10.61
N LEU A 18 -3.41 10.69 -9.35
CA LEU A 18 -3.44 11.61 -8.23
C LEU A 18 -2.18 12.49 -8.23
N THR A 19 -2.34 13.73 -7.77
CA THR A 19 -1.22 14.63 -7.51
C THR A 19 -0.43 14.17 -6.28
N LYS A 20 0.82 14.63 -6.14
CA LYS A 20 1.63 14.38 -4.94
C LYS A 20 0.93 14.86 -3.65
N ASP A 21 0.28 16.02 -3.72
CA ASP A 21 -0.50 16.54 -2.58
C ASP A 21 -1.64 15.59 -2.18
N ASN A 22 -2.39 15.06 -3.15
CA ASN A 22 -3.44 14.09 -2.87
C ASN A 22 -2.87 12.82 -2.21
N THR A 23 -1.77 12.26 -2.73
CA THR A 23 -1.14 11.06 -2.14
C THR A 23 -0.62 11.33 -0.73
N ASP A 24 -0.02 12.50 -0.50
CA ASP A 24 0.49 12.90 0.81
C ASP A 24 -0.64 13.06 1.82
N GLN A 25 -1.77 13.65 1.42
CA GLN A 25 -2.96 13.79 2.24
C GLN A 25 -3.56 12.42 2.62
N LEU A 26 -3.64 11.47 1.68
CA LEU A 26 -4.09 10.10 1.98
C LEU A 26 -3.18 9.42 3.01
N LYS A 27 -1.86 9.50 2.82
CA LYS A 27 -0.88 8.97 3.79
C LYS A 27 -0.99 9.64 5.16
N LYS A 28 -1.15 10.97 5.19
CA LYS A 28 -1.37 11.73 6.44
C LYS A 28 -2.67 11.33 7.13
N GLY A 29 -3.77 11.18 6.39
CA GLY A 29 -5.06 10.75 6.92
C GLY A 29 -4.99 9.37 7.55
N LYS A 30 -4.37 8.39 6.85
CA LYS A 30 -4.10 7.05 7.39
C LYS A 30 -3.29 7.09 8.69
N ARG A 31 -2.20 7.85 8.73
CA ARG A 31 -1.38 8.01 9.95
C ARG A 31 -2.15 8.69 11.09
N ALA A 32 -2.92 9.73 10.79
CA ALA A 32 -3.70 10.46 11.79
C ALA A 32 -4.77 9.57 12.43
N TYR A 33 -5.49 8.77 11.64
CA TYR A 33 -6.48 7.84 12.17
C TYR A 33 -5.82 6.75 13.04
N ASN A 34 -4.71 6.16 12.60
CA ASN A 34 -3.96 5.19 13.41
C ASN A 34 -3.56 5.77 14.78
N ASN A 35 -3.00 6.98 14.77
CA ASN A 35 -2.57 7.66 16.01
C ASN A 35 -3.75 7.98 16.92
N PHE A 36 -4.88 8.40 16.37
CA PHE A 36 -6.11 8.64 17.12
C PHE A 36 -6.63 7.35 17.76
N LEU A 37 -6.63 6.23 17.01
CA LEU A 37 -7.06 4.93 17.50
C LEU A 37 -6.16 4.44 18.64
N LYS A 38 -4.83 4.56 18.51
CA LYS A 38 -3.87 4.27 19.59
C LYS A 38 -4.12 5.13 20.84
N ALA A 39 -4.41 6.41 20.66
CA ALA A 39 -4.70 7.33 21.77
C ALA A 39 -6.00 6.94 22.49
N ILE A 40 -7.07 6.62 21.75
CA ILE A 40 -8.32 6.13 22.33
C ILE A 40 -8.11 4.82 23.06
N ASN A 41 -7.44 3.83 22.45
CA ASN A 41 -7.19 2.54 23.06
C ASN A 41 -6.43 2.70 24.39
N SER A 42 -5.43 3.58 24.42
CA SER A 42 -4.68 3.91 25.65
C SER A 42 -5.57 4.58 26.70
N PHE A 43 -6.41 5.54 26.30
CA PHE A 43 -7.37 6.19 27.20
C PHE A 43 -8.37 5.20 27.79
N VAL A 44 -8.97 4.33 26.96
CA VAL A 44 -9.93 3.31 27.38
C VAL A 44 -9.27 2.29 28.32
N LYS A 45 -8.02 1.89 28.06
CA LYS A 45 -7.25 1.02 28.94
C LYS A 45 -7.08 1.64 30.33
N GLU A 46 -6.71 2.93 30.38
CA GLU A 46 -6.50 3.66 31.63
C GLU A 46 -7.81 3.86 32.40
N ALA A 47 -8.86 4.35 31.74
CA ALA A 47 -10.17 4.52 32.34
C ALA A 47 -10.72 3.19 32.89
N GLY A 48 -10.51 2.09 32.17
CA GLY A 48 -10.92 0.77 32.64
C GLY A 48 -10.17 0.23 33.86
N LYS A 49 -9.11 0.91 34.36
CA LYS A 49 -8.45 0.57 35.63
C LYS A 49 -9.24 1.06 36.84
N GLU A 50 -10.13 2.04 36.69
CA GLU A 50 -11.03 2.45 37.76
C GLU A 50 -11.95 1.28 38.13
N SER A 51 -12.05 1.00 39.43
CA SER A 51 -12.65 -0.24 39.93
C SER A 51 -14.11 -0.36 39.51
N ASP A 52 -14.42 -1.46 38.83
CA ASP A 52 -15.73 -1.95 38.37
C ASP A 52 -16.25 -1.47 37.01
N LEU A 53 -15.62 -0.53 36.30
CA LEU A 53 -16.08 -0.15 34.94
C LEU A 53 -16.08 -1.34 33.97
N ARG A 54 -15.01 -2.15 33.96
CA ARG A 54 -14.90 -3.32 33.06
C ARG A 54 -15.94 -4.42 33.33
N LYS A 55 -16.62 -4.39 34.48
CA LYS A 55 -17.70 -5.35 34.82
C LYS A 55 -19.08 -4.84 34.41
N GLN A 56 -19.20 -3.54 34.10
CA GLN A 56 -20.46 -2.94 33.68
C GLN A 56 -20.78 -3.35 32.24
N LYS A 57 -22.03 -3.75 32.02
CA LYS A 57 -22.51 -4.16 30.71
C LYS A 57 -22.45 -2.99 29.71
N GLU A 58 -22.79 -1.80 30.17
CA GLU A 58 -22.78 -0.56 29.41
C GLU A 58 -21.37 -0.22 28.94
N TRP A 59 -20.34 -0.39 29.79
CA TRP A 59 -18.95 -0.19 29.41
C TRP A 59 -18.52 -1.15 28.29
N LYS A 60 -18.91 -2.42 28.39
CA LYS A 60 -18.62 -3.39 27.34
C LYS A 60 -19.27 -3.00 26.02
N GLU A 61 -20.58 -2.76 26.01
CA GLU A 61 -21.34 -2.54 24.77
C GLU A 61 -21.06 -1.18 24.12
N GLN A 62 -20.91 -0.12 24.93
CA GLN A 62 -20.78 1.25 24.43
C GLN A 62 -19.33 1.70 24.24
N VAL A 63 -18.36 1.04 24.89
CA VAL A 63 -16.95 1.44 24.83
C VAL A 63 -16.09 0.35 24.20
N LEU A 64 -16.06 -0.86 24.77
CA LEU A 64 -15.15 -1.92 24.30
C LEU A 64 -15.55 -2.46 22.92
N ASP A 65 -16.83 -2.75 22.72
CA ASP A 65 -17.34 -3.28 21.46
C ASP A 65 -17.23 -2.21 20.35
N GLN A 66 -17.49 -0.93 20.67
CA GLN A 66 -17.30 0.19 19.74
C GLN A 66 -15.83 0.39 19.38
N LEU A 67 -14.90 0.34 20.36
CA LEU A 67 -13.47 0.43 20.11
C LEU A 67 -13.00 -0.68 19.18
N LYS A 68 -13.45 -1.92 19.42
CA LYS A 68 -13.12 -3.05 18.56
C LYS A 68 -13.67 -2.87 17.14
N GLN A 69 -14.88 -2.33 17.01
CA GLN A 69 -15.44 -2.01 15.69
C GLN A 69 -14.60 -0.93 14.97
N MET A 70 -14.19 0.12 15.68
CA MET A 70 -13.31 1.15 15.11
C MET A 70 -11.95 0.58 14.67
N GLU A 71 -11.40 -0.39 15.41
CA GLU A 71 -10.17 -1.09 15.02
C GLU A 71 -10.34 -1.87 13.70
N LEU A 72 -11.47 -2.58 13.54
CA LEU A 72 -11.80 -3.27 12.29
C LEU A 72 -12.00 -2.29 11.13
N ASP A 73 -12.76 -1.21 11.37
CA ASP A 73 -13.01 -0.18 10.37
C ASP A 73 -11.71 0.51 9.94
N PHE A 74 -10.76 0.69 10.86
CA PHE A 74 -9.44 1.23 10.55
C PHE A 74 -8.62 0.27 9.66
N ILE A 75 -8.69 -1.04 9.88
CA ILE A 75 -8.00 -2.02 9.03
C ILE A 75 -8.52 -1.91 7.58
N ASP A 76 -9.84 -1.89 7.39
CA ASP A 76 -10.46 -1.78 6.07
C ASP A 76 -10.15 -0.44 5.40
N PHE A 77 -10.20 0.65 6.17
CA PHE A 77 -9.80 1.98 5.71
C PHE A 77 -8.33 2.01 5.28
N SER A 78 -7.43 1.51 6.12
CA SER A 78 -5.99 1.44 5.85
C SER A 78 -5.72 0.66 4.57
N HIS A 79 -6.32 -0.51 4.41
CA HIS A 79 -6.18 -1.34 3.22
C HIS A 79 -6.69 -0.63 1.96
N THR A 80 -7.83 0.05 2.04
CA THR A 80 -8.38 0.84 0.92
C THR A 80 -7.41 1.93 0.49
N ILE A 81 -6.82 2.67 1.44
CA ILE A 81 -5.82 3.69 1.16
C ILE A 81 -4.58 3.07 0.49
N ASP A 82 -4.11 1.93 0.96
CA ASP A 82 -2.96 1.24 0.38
C ASP A 82 -3.23 0.80 -1.06
N GLN A 83 -4.43 0.28 -1.34
CA GLN A 83 -4.84 -0.08 -2.71
C GLN A 83 -4.88 1.16 -3.63
N VAL A 84 -5.46 2.27 -3.17
CA VAL A 84 -5.50 3.52 -3.95
C VAL A 84 -4.09 4.02 -4.27
N LEU A 85 -3.20 4.03 -3.27
CA LEU A 85 -1.81 4.47 -3.45
C LEU A 85 -1.04 3.52 -4.39
N TYR A 86 -1.24 2.21 -4.27
CA TYR A 86 -0.65 1.21 -5.15
C TYR A 86 -1.08 1.42 -6.60
N PHE A 87 -2.39 1.43 -6.89
CA PHE A 87 -2.87 1.60 -8.26
C PHE A 87 -2.52 2.97 -8.83
N ASN A 88 -2.45 4.01 -8.00
CA ASN A 88 -1.96 5.31 -8.44
C ASN A 88 -0.49 5.26 -8.86
N LYS A 89 0.36 4.55 -8.12
CA LYS A 89 1.78 4.34 -8.48
C LYS A 89 1.91 3.58 -9.80
N GLU A 90 1.16 2.49 -9.97
CA GLU A 90 1.16 1.71 -11.22
C GLU A 90 0.64 2.53 -12.41
N ALA A 91 -0.42 3.32 -12.21
CA ALA A 91 -0.92 4.24 -13.21
C ALA A 91 0.12 5.31 -13.58
N HIS A 92 0.84 5.86 -12.59
CA HIS A 92 1.91 6.82 -12.83
C HIS A 92 3.07 6.21 -13.61
N TRP A 93 3.48 4.99 -13.26
CA TRP A 93 4.49 4.22 -13.98
C TRP A 93 4.09 4.00 -15.46
N LEU A 94 2.80 3.74 -15.71
CA LEU A 94 2.29 3.55 -17.07
C LEU A 94 2.23 4.87 -17.85
N VAL A 95 1.69 5.93 -17.26
CA VAL A 95 1.55 7.24 -17.92
C VAL A 95 2.92 7.87 -18.21
N SER A 96 3.91 7.70 -17.35
CA SER A 96 5.27 8.23 -17.58
C SER A 96 5.94 7.61 -18.81
N ARG A 97 5.65 6.35 -19.10
CA ARG A 97 6.18 5.59 -20.24
C ARG A 97 5.36 5.74 -21.51
N PHE A 98 4.05 5.92 -21.38
CA PHE A 98 3.13 6.12 -22.49
C PHE A 98 2.40 7.48 -22.36
N PRO A 99 3.10 8.62 -22.48
CA PRO A 99 2.53 9.94 -22.19
C PRO A 99 1.39 10.35 -23.12
N LYS A 100 1.33 9.76 -24.32
CA LYS A 100 0.23 9.97 -25.28
C LYS A 100 -0.92 8.97 -25.10
N SER A 101 -0.84 8.07 -24.11
CA SER A 101 -1.75 6.92 -23.97
C SER A 101 -1.85 6.07 -25.24
N GLU A 102 -0.78 6.02 -26.03
CA GLU A 102 -0.67 5.24 -27.25
C GLU A 102 0.52 4.29 -27.11
N TYR A 103 0.44 3.12 -27.75
CA TYR A 103 1.54 2.17 -27.76
C TYR A 103 2.78 2.80 -28.41
N ALA A 104 3.94 2.56 -27.79
CA ALA A 104 5.24 2.86 -28.34
C ALA A 104 6.18 1.71 -27.99
N ASP A 105 7.14 1.44 -28.88
CA ASP A 105 8.24 0.54 -28.53
C ASP A 105 9.11 1.22 -27.46
N ILE A 106 9.27 0.55 -26.32
CA ILE A 106 10.04 1.05 -25.17
C ILE A 106 11.16 0.05 -24.86
N ALA A 107 12.40 0.54 -24.94
CA ALA A 107 13.59 -0.26 -24.68
C ALA A 107 13.51 -0.94 -23.30
N GLY A 108 13.76 -2.25 -23.26
CA GLY A 108 13.68 -3.07 -22.05
C GLY A 108 12.27 -3.38 -21.55
N LEU A 109 11.19 -2.92 -22.22
CA LEU A 109 9.81 -3.16 -21.81
C LEU A 109 8.96 -3.84 -22.89
N CYS A 110 8.76 -3.21 -24.04
CA CYS A 110 7.96 -3.78 -25.12
C CYS A 110 8.42 -3.32 -26.51
N LYS A 111 8.27 -4.18 -27.52
CA LYS A 111 8.53 -3.86 -28.93
C LYS A 111 7.65 -4.72 -29.83
N VAL A 112 7.07 -4.14 -30.88
CA VAL A 112 6.44 -4.90 -31.96
C VAL A 112 7.51 -5.28 -32.99
N VAL A 113 7.60 -6.58 -33.29
CA VAL A 113 8.57 -7.13 -34.24
C VAL A 113 7.88 -7.86 -35.37
N THR A 114 8.52 -7.89 -36.55
CA THR A 114 7.98 -8.59 -37.73
C THR A 114 8.38 -10.06 -37.74
N GLN A 115 7.70 -10.88 -38.55
CA GLN A 115 8.04 -12.29 -38.70
C GLN A 115 9.44 -12.50 -39.31
N GLU A 116 9.89 -11.58 -40.17
CA GLU A 116 11.25 -11.60 -40.72
C GLU A 116 12.31 -11.33 -39.65
N GLU A 117 12.06 -10.40 -38.73
CA GLU A 117 12.95 -10.12 -37.59
C GLU A 117 13.03 -11.35 -36.65
N ILE A 118 11.89 -12.03 -36.44
CA ILE A 118 11.83 -13.28 -35.68
C ILE A 118 12.62 -14.40 -36.37
N ALA A 119 12.46 -14.56 -37.68
CA ALA A 119 13.19 -15.57 -38.45
C ALA A 119 14.70 -15.34 -38.43
N THR A 120 15.14 -14.08 -38.48
CA THR A 120 16.56 -13.69 -38.36
C THR A 120 17.13 -14.00 -36.97
N ASN A 121 16.29 -14.09 -35.95
CA ASN A 121 16.64 -14.43 -34.57
C ASN A 121 16.39 -15.93 -34.25
N ASP A 122 16.50 -16.80 -35.25
CA ASP A 122 16.30 -18.25 -35.14
C ASP A 122 14.93 -18.63 -34.53
N TYR A 123 13.89 -17.82 -34.79
CA TYR A 123 12.55 -17.97 -34.22
C TYR A 123 12.48 -17.94 -32.70
N SER A 124 13.52 -17.45 -32.01
CA SER A 124 13.52 -17.29 -30.56
C SER A 124 12.49 -16.25 -30.13
N LEU A 125 11.67 -16.54 -29.11
CA LEU A 125 10.67 -15.59 -28.57
C LEU A 125 11.13 -14.93 -27.26
N THR A 126 12.42 -15.05 -26.92
CA THR A 126 12.98 -14.38 -25.74
C THR A 126 12.95 -12.87 -25.92
N ALA A 127 12.14 -12.18 -25.12
CA ALA A 127 11.92 -10.73 -25.24
C ALA A 127 13.23 -9.93 -25.37
N GLY A 128 14.23 -10.23 -24.54
CA GLY A 128 15.52 -9.52 -24.51
C GLY A 128 16.26 -9.42 -25.85
N ARG A 129 15.99 -10.31 -26.83
CA ARG A 129 16.56 -10.23 -28.18
C ARG A 129 15.99 -9.07 -29.01
N TYR A 130 14.81 -8.59 -28.65
CA TYR A 130 14.04 -7.63 -29.42
C TYR A 130 13.93 -6.27 -28.71
N VAL A 131 13.67 -6.27 -27.40
CA VAL A 131 13.41 -5.04 -26.64
C VAL A 131 14.68 -4.27 -26.26
N GLY A 132 15.86 -4.86 -26.38
CA GLY A 132 17.10 -4.24 -25.91
C GLY A 132 17.10 -4.04 -24.38
N VAL A 133 17.96 -3.15 -23.90
CA VAL A 133 18.12 -2.84 -22.48
C VAL A 133 17.60 -1.43 -22.23
N ALA A 134 16.75 -1.26 -21.21
CA ALA A 134 16.33 0.06 -20.78
C ALA A 134 17.57 0.86 -20.37
N PRO A 135 17.73 2.13 -20.80
CA PRO A 135 18.74 2.99 -20.18
C PRO A 135 18.51 2.99 -18.66
N GLN A 136 19.58 2.98 -17.86
CA GLN A 136 19.47 3.20 -16.42
C GLN A 136 18.93 4.62 -16.21
N ILE A 137 17.61 4.72 -16.17
CA ILE A 137 16.91 5.83 -15.57
C ILE A 137 16.87 5.42 -14.11
N ASP A 138 17.57 6.16 -13.25
CA ASP A 138 17.25 6.18 -11.84
C ASP A 138 15.78 6.60 -11.80
N GLU A 139 14.87 5.61 -11.79
CA GLU A 139 13.53 5.89 -11.35
C GLU A 139 13.72 6.49 -9.97
N ASP A 140 13.15 7.68 -9.76
CA ASP A 140 13.05 8.41 -8.51
C ASP A 140 12.24 7.58 -7.48
N PHE A 141 12.65 6.32 -7.28
CA PHE A 141 12.21 5.45 -6.24
C PHE A 141 12.69 6.15 -4.99
N ASP A 142 11.74 6.79 -4.32
CA ASP A 142 11.97 7.48 -3.07
C ASP A 142 12.25 6.42 -1.99
N TYR A 143 13.49 5.90 -2.01
CA TYR A 143 14.00 4.92 -1.05
C TYR A 143 13.85 5.47 0.36
N GLU A 144 13.98 6.77 0.53
CA GLU A 144 13.88 7.44 1.82
C GLU A 144 12.43 7.40 2.34
N GLU A 145 11.45 7.74 1.50
CA GLU A 145 10.04 7.61 1.86
C GLU A 145 9.66 6.15 2.12
N ARG A 146 10.07 5.22 1.25
CA ARG A 146 9.77 3.80 1.45
C ARG A 146 10.39 3.24 2.71
N MET A 147 11.63 3.62 3.01
CA MET A 147 12.32 3.18 4.22
C MET A 147 11.72 3.82 5.47
N ALA A 148 11.29 5.08 5.40
CA ALA A 148 10.60 5.76 6.48
C ALA A 148 9.25 5.09 6.81
N GLU A 149 8.48 4.70 5.78
CA GLU A 149 7.25 3.91 5.95
C GLU A 149 7.53 2.57 6.64
N ILE A 150 8.50 1.80 6.14
CA ILE A 150 8.89 0.50 6.71
C ILE A 150 9.32 0.67 8.17
N LYS A 151 10.08 1.72 8.49
CA LYS A 151 10.57 1.97 9.85
C LYS A 151 9.42 2.27 10.82
N ILE A 152 8.43 3.07 10.40
CA ILE A 152 7.25 3.38 11.22
C ILE A 152 6.42 2.13 11.47
N GLU A 153 6.19 1.33 10.42
CA GLU A 153 5.43 0.08 10.52
C GLU A 153 6.14 -0.93 11.44
N LEU A 154 7.45 -1.13 11.26
CA LEU A 154 8.27 -1.99 12.10
C LEU A 154 8.26 -1.54 13.56
N GLN A 155 8.33 -0.24 13.83
CA GLN A 155 8.25 0.28 15.18
C GLN A 155 6.87 -0.01 15.81
N SER A 156 5.78 0.17 15.07
CA SER A 156 4.43 -0.14 15.55
C SER A 156 4.26 -1.63 15.86
N LEU A 157 4.77 -2.51 15.00
CA LEU A 157 4.74 -3.96 15.22
C LEU A 157 5.55 -4.36 16.45
N ASN A 158 6.69 -3.72 16.70
CA ASN A 158 7.49 -3.96 17.90
C ASN A 158 6.76 -3.50 19.17
N GLU A 159 6.11 -2.34 19.18
CA GLU A 159 5.31 -1.86 20.31
C GLU A 159 4.17 -2.84 20.65
N GLU A 160 3.49 -3.33 19.62
CA GLU A 160 2.41 -4.31 19.76
C GLU A 160 2.95 -5.66 20.27
N ALA A 161 4.08 -6.13 19.73
CA ALA A 161 4.73 -7.35 20.19
C ALA A 161 5.16 -7.27 21.66
N ILE A 162 5.70 -6.13 22.11
CA ILE A 162 6.03 -5.90 23.53
C ILE A 162 4.77 -5.98 24.39
N THR A 163 3.71 -5.28 23.99
CA THR A 163 2.43 -5.30 24.72
C THR A 163 1.87 -6.72 24.83
N LEU A 164 1.93 -7.49 23.74
CA LEU A 164 1.45 -8.86 23.70
C LEU A 164 2.29 -9.76 24.62
N ALA A 165 3.62 -9.59 24.61
CA ALA A 165 4.53 -10.33 25.47
C ALA A 165 4.26 -10.05 26.97
N GLU A 166 4.03 -8.80 27.34
CA GLU A 166 3.66 -8.42 28.71
C GLU A 166 2.34 -9.06 29.14
N GLN A 167 1.31 -9.05 28.27
CA GLN A 167 0.04 -9.70 28.54
C GLN A 167 0.17 -11.21 28.72
N ILE A 168 0.98 -11.87 27.88
CA ILE A 168 1.27 -13.31 28.02
C ILE A 168 1.94 -13.58 29.36
N GLN A 169 2.94 -12.77 29.75
CA GLN A 169 3.64 -12.94 31.03
C GLN A 169 2.73 -12.76 32.24
N MET A 170 1.83 -11.76 32.20
CA MET A 170 0.82 -11.57 33.25
C MET A 170 -0.10 -12.78 33.36
N ASN A 171 -0.63 -13.27 32.24
CA ASN A 171 -1.52 -14.43 32.22
C ASN A 171 -0.85 -15.70 32.75
N LEU A 172 0.44 -15.92 32.42
CA LEU A 172 1.21 -17.05 32.96
C LEU A 172 1.38 -16.93 34.49
N THR A 173 1.69 -15.72 34.98
CA THR A 173 1.84 -15.46 36.41
C THR A 173 0.53 -15.69 37.16
N GLU A 174 -0.62 -15.26 36.60
CA GLU A 174 -1.95 -15.51 37.17
C GLU A 174 -2.31 -17.01 37.22
N LEU A 175 -1.80 -17.79 36.26
CA LEU A 175 -1.94 -19.25 36.25
C LEU A 175 -0.95 -19.97 37.19
N GLY A 176 -0.05 -19.22 37.85
CA GLY A 176 0.96 -19.77 38.75
C GLY A 176 2.14 -20.45 38.05
N LEU A 177 2.41 -20.08 36.79
CA LEU A 177 3.55 -20.53 35.97
C LEU A 177 4.67 -19.51 35.91
#